data_AF-A0A953Z6J5-F1
#
_entry.id   AF-A0A953Z6J5-F1
#
_cell.length_a   1.000
_cell.length_b   1.000
_cell.length_c   1.000
_cell.angle_alpha   90.00
_cell.angle_beta   90.00
_cell.angle_gamma   90.00
#
_symmetry.space_group_name_H-M   'P 1'
#
loop_
_entity.id
_entity.type
_entity.pdbx_description
1 polymer ?
#
loop_
_entity_poly.entity_id
_entity_poly.type
_entity_poly.pdbx_seq_one_letter_code
_entity_poly.pdbx_strand_id
1 'polypeptide(L)'
;MKLDSILAGLPATMSVADVTSITGFPDSTVRASIARGQLRCIRMGRRVRVLTESVLDLIDDEPALLAELRRKFVKGEERGLSA
;
A
#
# COMPACT_ATOMS: atom_id res chain seq x y z
N MET A 1 13.92 4.00 13.01
CA MET A 1 12.48 4.30 12.95
C MET A 1 11.77 3.00 12.59
N LYS A 2 10.86 2.50 13.44
CA LYS A 2 10.12 1.25 13.20
C LYS A 2 9.09 1.49 12.09
N LEU A 3 8.94 0.51 11.19
CA LEU A 3 7.92 0.51 10.12
C LEU A 3 6.54 0.93 10.66
N ASP A 4 6.22 0.52 11.89
CA ASP A 4 5.04 0.91 12.67
C ASP A 4 4.66 2.41 12.60
N SER A 5 5.64 3.33 12.62
CA SER A 5 5.37 4.77 12.55
C SER A 5 4.92 5.24 11.16
N ILE A 6 5.37 4.57 10.09
CA ILE A 6 4.93 4.84 8.72
C ILE A 6 3.52 4.24 8.52
N LEU A 7 3.27 3.06 9.11
CA LEU A 7 1.97 2.40 9.02
C LEU A 7 0.87 3.16 9.77
N ALA A 8 1.20 3.81 10.88
CA ALA A 8 0.26 4.60 11.68
C ALA A 8 -0.36 5.79 10.91
N GLY A 9 0.29 6.27 9.84
CA GLY A 9 -0.21 7.36 8.99
C GLY A 9 -1.03 6.89 7.78
N LEU A 10 -1.05 5.59 7.48
CA LEU A 10 -1.78 5.07 6.34
C LEU A 10 -3.26 4.83 6.69
N PRO A 11 -4.20 5.08 5.76
CA PRO A 11 -5.59 4.73 5.99
C PRO A 11 -5.71 3.21 6.17
N ALA A 12 -6.66 2.74 6.99
CA ALA A 12 -6.85 1.31 7.24
C ALA A 12 -7.19 0.51 5.95
N THR A 13 -7.72 1.19 4.94
CA THR A 13 -7.99 0.60 3.62
C THR A 13 -7.60 1.54 2.49
N MET A 14 -7.29 0.97 1.33
CA MET A 14 -6.86 1.69 0.12
C MET A 14 -7.73 1.29 -1.07
N SER A 15 -7.86 2.16 -2.07
CA SER A 15 -8.48 1.78 -3.34
C SER A 15 -7.55 0.91 -4.18
N VAL A 16 -8.08 0.21 -5.18
CA VAL A 16 -7.25 -0.52 -6.15
C VAL A 16 -6.24 0.40 -6.83
N ALA A 17 -6.61 1.65 -7.11
CA ALA A 17 -5.71 2.64 -7.71
C ALA A 17 -4.54 3.02 -6.77
N ASP A 18 -4.81 3.16 -5.47
CA ASP A 18 -3.77 3.42 -4.47
C ASP A 18 -2.79 2.24 -4.40
N VAL A 19 -3.31 1.01 -4.38
CA VAL A 19 -2.49 -0.21 -4.37
C VAL A 19 -1.61 -0.27 -5.62
N THR A 20 -2.17 -0.03 -6.80
CA THR A 20 -1.41 0.05 -8.07
C THR A 20 -0.30 1.10 -8.02
N SER A 21 -0.56 2.27 -7.45
CA SER A 21 0.43 3.35 -7.33
C SER A 21 1.60 2.98 -6.41
N ILE A 22 1.29 2.26 -5.34
CA ILE A 22 2.24 1.78 -4.33
C ILE A 22 3.08 0.64 -4.88
N THR A 23 2.44 -0.42 -5.37
CA THR A 23 3.11 -1.67 -5.76
C THR A 23 3.68 -1.61 -7.17
N GLY A 24 3.19 -0.70 -8.01
CA GLY A 24 3.46 -0.69 -9.45
C GLY A 24 2.75 -1.79 -10.21
N PHE A 25 1.93 -2.62 -9.55
CA PHE A 25 1.21 -3.70 -10.22
C PHE A 25 0.04 -3.16 -11.04
N PRO A 26 -0.18 -3.66 -12.26
CA PRO A 26 -1.37 -3.32 -13.04
C PRO A 26 -2.67 -3.58 -12.26
N ASP A 27 -3.70 -2.76 -12.51
CA ASP A 27 -5.02 -2.91 -11.88
C ASP A 27 -5.57 -4.34 -12.04
N SER A 28 -5.37 -4.97 -13.21
CA SER A 28 -5.76 -6.36 -13.48
C SER A 28 -5.07 -7.36 -12.56
N THR A 29 -3.77 -7.17 -12.29
CA THR A 29 -3.00 -7.99 -11.36
C THR A 29 -3.51 -7.81 -9.93
N VAL A 30 -3.73 -6.57 -9.49
CA VAL A 30 -4.29 -6.30 -8.16
C VAL A 30 -5.66 -6.95 -7.99
N ARG A 31 -6.55 -6.85 -9.00
CA ARG A 31 -7.86 -7.51 -8.97
C ARG A 31 -7.75 -9.03 -8.97
N ALA A 32 -6.80 -9.61 -9.71
CA ALA A 32 -6.55 -11.04 -9.71
C ALA A 32 -6.08 -11.53 -8.33
N SER A 33 -5.18 -10.80 -7.67
CA SER A 33 -4.73 -11.09 -6.30
C SER A 33 -5.87 -11.01 -5.29
N ILE A 34 -6.77 -10.04 -5.42
CA ILE A 34 -7.99 -9.96 -4.61
C ILE A 34 -8.90 -11.17 -4.85
N ALA A 35 -9.14 -11.54 -6.13
CA ALA A 35 -9.99 -12.66 -6.49
C ALA A 35 -9.44 -14.01 -5.99
N ARG A 36 -8.11 -14.15 -5.92
CA ARG A 36 -7.40 -15.32 -5.39
C ARG A 36 -7.29 -15.32 -3.86
N GLY A 37 -7.77 -14.29 -3.16
CA GLY A 37 -7.66 -14.16 -1.71
C GLY A 37 -6.27 -13.82 -1.20
N GLN A 38 -5.34 -13.44 -2.08
CA GLN A 38 -3.98 -13.02 -1.72
C GLN A 38 -3.95 -11.60 -1.14
N LEU A 39 -4.90 -10.76 -1.58
CA LEU A 39 -5.14 -9.44 -1.00
C LEU A 39 -6.49 -9.43 -0.30
N ARG A 40 -6.49 -9.20 1.02
CA ARG A 40 -7.71 -9.03 1.80
C ARG A 40 -8.38 -7.71 1.43
N CYS A 41 -9.69 -7.73 1.26
CA CYS A 41 -10.45 -6.53 0.90
C CYS A 41 -11.83 -6.50 1.55
N ILE A 42 -12.41 -5.31 1.61
CA ILE A 42 -13.79 -5.04 1.98
C ILE A 42 -14.53 -4.58 0.73
N ARG A 43 -15.67 -5.22 0.44
CA ARG A 43 -16.62 -4.75 -0.57
C ARG A 43 -17.64 -3.81 0.07
N MET A 44 -17.69 -2.58 -0.42
CA MET A 44 -18.69 -1.59 -0.04
C MET A 44 -19.54 -1.25 -1.27
N GLY A 45 -20.59 -2.05 -1.48
CA GLY A 45 -21.41 -2.00 -2.69
C GLY A 45 -20.58 -2.31 -3.95
N ARG A 46 -20.46 -1.33 -4.85
CA ARG A 46 -19.66 -1.44 -6.09
C ARG A 46 -18.17 -1.13 -5.89
N ARG A 47 -17.77 -0.64 -4.72
CA ARG A 47 -16.37 -0.27 -4.43
C ARG A 47 -15.66 -1.40 -3.72
N VAL A 48 -14.39 -1.60 -4.10
CA VAL A 48 -13.47 -2.53 -3.43
C VAL A 48 -12.41 -1.71 -2.72
N ARG A 49 -12.20 -2.00 -1.44
CA ARG A 49 -11.19 -1.37 -0.59
C ARG A 49 -10.26 -2.46 -0.06
N VAL A 50 -8.98 -2.40 -0.39
CA VAL A 50 -7.97 -3.39 0.02
C VAL A 50 -7.48 -3.01 1.42
N LEU A 51 -7.30 -3.99 2.30
CA LEU A 51 -6.75 -3.77 3.64
C LEU A 51 -5.27 -3.39 3.51
N THR A 52 -4.88 -2.31 4.16
CA THR A 52 -3.50 -1.80 4.09
C THR A 52 -2.50 -2.82 4.65
N GLU A 53 -2.83 -3.47 5.77
CA GLU A 53 -2.02 -4.58 6.33
C GLU A 53 -1.71 -5.66 5.29
N SER A 54 -2.70 -6.06 4.49
CA SER A 54 -2.53 -7.14 3.52
C SER A 54 -1.68 -6.71 2.32
N VAL A 55 -1.62 -5.41 2.02
CA VAL A 55 -0.71 -4.87 1.01
C VAL A 55 0.71 -4.83 1.57
N LEU A 56 0.86 -4.48 2.84
CA LEU A 56 2.17 -4.43 3.52
C LEU A 56 2.77 -5.82 3.69
N ASP A 57 1.97 -6.82 4.05
CA ASP A 57 2.41 -8.22 4.08
C ASP A 57 3.00 -8.64 2.72
N LEU A 58 2.33 -8.28 1.62
CA LEU A 58 2.79 -8.55 0.25
C LEU A 58 4.09 -7.80 -0.10
N ILE A 59 4.32 -6.63 0.49
CA ILE A 59 5.52 -5.83 0.31
C ILE A 59 6.69 -6.37 1.14
N ASP A 60 6.43 -6.82 2.36
CA ASP A 60 7.46 -7.37 3.24
C ASP A 60 8.04 -8.68 2.69
N ASP A 61 7.24 -9.44 1.95
CA ASP A 61 7.70 -10.60 1.18
C ASP A 61 8.56 -10.21 -0.05
N GLU A 62 8.58 -8.94 -0.47
CA GLU A 62 9.28 -8.42 -1.64
C GLU A 62 10.19 -7.21 -1.29
N PRO A 63 11.44 -7.44 -0.85
CA PRO A 63 12.31 -6.39 -0.29
C PRO A 63 12.63 -5.23 -1.26
N ALA A 64 12.51 -5.46 -2.58
CA ALA A 64 12.64 -4.43 -3.60
C ALA A 64 11.47 -3.42 -3.57
N LEU A 65 10.24 -3.88 -3.33
CA LEU A 65 9.07 -3.03 -3.19
C LEU A 65 9.14 -2.18 -1.92
N LEU A 66 9.61 -2.78 -0.81
CA LEU A 66 9.78 -2.08 0.46
C LEU A 66 10.78 -0.92 0.36
N ALA A 67 11.90 -1.11 -0.35
CA ALA A 67 12.87 -0.05 -0.60
C ALA A 67 12.28 1.10 -1.42
N GLU A 68 11.46 0.79 -2.43
CA GLU A 68 10.79 1.79 -3.26
C GLU A 68 9.75 2.60 -2.48
N LEU A 69 8.98 1.93 -1.62
CA LEU A 69 8.04 2.57 -0.71
C LEU A 69 8.73 3.50 0.27
N ARG A 70 9.83 3.08 0.88
CA ARG A 70 10.64 3.97 1.73
C ARG A 70 11.10 5.19 0.95
N ARG A 71 11.55 5.03 -0.31
CA ARG A 71 11.93 6.19 -1.14
C ARG A 71 10.76 7.12 -1.45
N LYS A 72 9.57 6.59 -1.77
CA LYS A 72 8.40 7.40 -2.12
C LYS A 72 7.78 8.12 -0.91
N PHE A 73 7.74 7.47 0.24
CA PHE A 73 7.02 7.96 1.42
C PHE A 73 7.93 8.65 2.46
N VAL A 74 9.20 8.26 2.61
CA VAL A 74 10.13 8.94 3.54
C VAL A 74 10.62 10.27 2.95
N LYS A 75 10.69 10.40 1.62
CA LYS A 75 11.14 11.64 0.95
C LYS A 75 10.08 12.75 0.93
N GLY A 76 8.86 12.47 1.41
CA GLY A 76 7.80 13.46 1.58
C GLY A 76 7.92 14.31 2.84
N GLU A 77 8.70 13.89 3.84
CA GLU A 77 8.78 14.56 5.14
C GLU A 77 9.87 15.64 5.20
N GLU A 78 10.87 15.62 4.30
CA GLU A 78 11.96 16.61 4.28
C GLU A 78 11.60 17.93 3.57
N ARG A 79 10.39 18.08 3.01
CA ARG A 79 9.96 19.32 2.34
C ARG A 79 9.11 20.25 3.22
N GLY A 80 8.96 19.95 4.50
CA GLY A 80 8.10 20.70 5.44
C GLY A 80 8.81 21.38 6.61
N LEU A 81 10.15 21.35 6.70
CA LEU A 81 10.91 21.97 7.79
C LEU A 81 12.04 22.85 7.23
N SER A 82 11.66 23.97 6.65
CA SER A 82 12.51 25.16 6.63
C SER A 82 11.64 26.33 7.06
N ALA A 83 11.59 26.51 8.38
CA ALA A 83 11.36 27.80 9.01
C ALA A 83 12.56 28.72 8.76
#